data_AF-A0A3D2MIH5-F1
#
_entry.id   AF-A0A3D2MIH5-F1
#
_cell.length_a   1.000
_cell.length_b   1.000
_cell.length_c   1.000
_cell.angle_alpha   90.00
_cell.angle_beta   90.00
_cell.angle_gamma   90.00
#
_symmetry.space_group_name_H-M   'P 1'
#
loop_
_entity.id
_entity.type
_entity.pdbx_description
1 polymer ?
#
loop_
_entity_poly.entity_id
_entity_poly.type
_entity_poly.pdbx_seq_one_letter_code
_entity_poly.pdbx_strand_id
1 'polypeptide(L)'
;KVTVRRIEEDSLPQAIATVCTARSVRRLVIPKDLPEHWLPAGVERLQDDSTLTYQQLDTSDGILTGCALGIAQTGTIVLDGGAYQGRRVITLLPDYHLCVVFEDQ
;
A
#
# COMPACT_ATOMS: atom_id res chain seq x y z
N LYS A 1 0.64 16.43 4.15
CA LYS A 1 0.03 16.05 5.46
C LYS A 1 -0.42 14.60 5.34
N VAL A 2 0.03 13.71 6.22
CA VAL A 2 -0.37 12.29 6.23
C VAL A 2 -1.73 12.14 6.92
N THR A 3 -2.56 11.20 6.47
CA THR A 3 -3.79 10.80 7.13
C THR A 3 -3.58 9.42 7.75
N VAL A 4 -3.78 9.30 9.06
CA VAL A 4 -3.74 8.02 9.78
C VAL A 4 -5.17 7.64 10.18
N ARG A 5 -5.52 6.36 10.03
CA ARG A 5 -6.79 5.80 10.47
C ARG A 5 -6.51 4.55 11.31
N ARG A 6 -6.99 4.53 12.55
CA ARG A 6 -6.99 3.32 13.38
C ARG A 6 -8.31 2.59 13.16
N ILE A 7 -8.23 1.29 12.97
CA ILE A 7 -9.35 0.40 12.71
C ILE A 7 -9.08 -0.95 13.38
N GLU A 8 -10.12 -1.75 13.55
CA GLU A 8 -9.99 -3.17 13.88
C GLU A 8 -9.53 -3.95 12.63
N GLU A 9 -8.78 -5.03 12.83
CA GLU A 9 -8.21 -5.85 11.75
C GLU A 9 -9.30 -6.38 10.80
N ASP A 10 -10.43 -6.85 11.33
CA ASP A 10 -11.58 -7.34 10.56
C ASP A 10 -12.17 -6.27 9.63
N SER A 11 -11.96 -5.00 9.92
CA SER A 11 -12.44 -3.87 9.12
C SER A 11 -11.45 -3.41 8.04
N LEU A 12 -10.25 -4.00 7.99
CA LEU A 12 -9.18 -3.59 7.08
C LEU A 12 -9.57 -3.64 5.59
N PRO A 13 -10.20 -4.70 5.07
CA PRO A 13 -10.63 -4.73 3.66
C PRO A 13 -11.56 -3.56 3.31
N GLN A 14 -12.52 -3.26 4.19
CA GLN A 14 -13.48 -2.17 4.01
C GLN A 14 -12.79 -0.80 4.10
N ALA A 15 -11.82 -0.63 5.00
CA ALA A 15 -11.09 0.61 5.14
C ALA A 15 -10.23 0.91 3.90
N ILE A 16 -9.55 -0.10 3.34
CA ILE A 16 -8.79 0.02 2.09
C ILE A 16 -9.72 0.45 0.96
N ALA A 17 -10.84 -0.26 0.76
CA ALA A 17 -11.82 0.07 -0.28
C ALA A 17 -12.39 1.49 -0.13
N THR A 18 -12.70 1.92 1.10
CA THR A 18 -13.21 3.26 1.40
C THR A 18 -12.19 4.33 1.03
N VAL A 19 -10.92 4.11 1.37
CA VAL A 19 -9.83 5.05 1.09
C VAL A 19 -9.53 5.14 -0.40
N CYS A 20 -9.51 4.01 -1.11
CA CYS A 20 -9.35 3.97 -2.56
C CYS A 20 -10.50 4.71 -3.27
N THR A 21 -11.75 4.48 -2.85
CA THR A 21 -12.94 5.15 -3.41
C THR A 21 -12.89 6.66 -3.18
N ALA A 22 -12.61 7.09 -1.94
CA ALA A 22 -12.54 8.52 -1.59
C ALA A 22 -11.44 9.27 -2.37
N ARG A 23 -10.40 8.56 -2.80
CA ARG A 23 -9.31 9.10 -3.62
C ARG A 23 -9.49 8.87 -5.12
N SER A 24 -10.56 8.19 -5.54
CA SER A 24 -10.77 7.79 -6.94
C SER A 24 -9.60 6.97 -7.52
N VAL A 25 -8.96 6.13 -6.69
CA VAL A 25 -7.91 5.20 -7.12
C VAL A 25 -8.51 4.17 -8.07
N ARG A 26 -7.96 4.06 -9.29
CA ARG A 26 -8.36 3.09 -10.30
C ARG A 26 -7.29 2.04 -10.57
N ARG A 27 -6.01 2.39 -10.41
CA ARG A 27 -4.85 1.51 -10.64
C ARG A 27 -3.93 1.53 -9.44
N LEU A 28 -3.73 0.40 -8.80
CA LEU A 28 -2.95 0.31 -7.56
C LEU A 28 -1.84 -0.72 -7.73
N VAL A 29 -0.61 -0.34 -7.40
CA VAL A 29 0.53 -1.24 -7.36
C VAL A 29 0.41 -2.14 -6.14
N ILE A 30 0.60 -3.44 -6.35
CA ILE A 30 0.42 -4.48 -5.33
C ILE A 30 1.67 -5.37 -5.29
N PRO A 31 2.38 -5.46 -4.14
CA PRO A 31 3.41 -6.47 -3.92
C PRO A 31 2.86 -7.89 -4.10
N LYS A 32 3.67 -8.80 -4.66
CA LYS A 32 3.23 -10.17 -5.00
C LYS A 32 2.71 -11.00 -3.83
N ASP A 33 3.12 -10.67 -2.61
CA ASP A 33 2.88 -11.40 -1.38
C ASP A 33 1.80 -10.75 -0.50
N LEU A 34 1.14 -9.70 -1.00
CA LEU A 34 0.07 -9.03 -0.28
C LEU A 34 -1.15 -9.96 -0.09
N PRO A 35 -1.78 -10.04 1.10
CA PRO A 35 -2.92 -10.92 1.30
C PRO A 35 -4.13 -10.57 0.41
N GLU A 36 -4.77 -11.55 -0.21
CA GLU A 36 -5.92 -11.34 -1.10
C GLU A 36 -7.07 -10.56 -0.45
N HIS A 37 -7.31 -10.76 0.85
CA HIS A 37 -8.38 -10.06 1.57
C HIS A 37 -8.12 -8.55 1.72
N TRP A 38 -6.88 -8.06 1.55
CA TRP A 38 -6.58 -6.63 1.53
C TRP A 38 -6.91 -5.97 0.19
N LEU A 39 -7.09 -6.76 -0.87
CA LEU A 39 -7.15 -6.23 -2.22
C LEU A 39 -8.52 -5.61 -2.49
N PRO A 40 -8.59 -4.30 -2.77
CA PRO A 40 -9.86 -3.63 -3.01
C PRO A 40 -10.51 -4.15 -4.30
N ALA A 41 -11.82 -4.39 -4.25
CA ALA A 41 -12.61 -4.69 -5.44
C ALA A 41 -12.74 -3.44 -6.34
N GLY A 42 -12.81 -3.65 -7.66
CA GLY A 42 -13.02 -2.57 -8.63
C GLY A 42 -11.81 -1.70 -8.94
N VAL A 43 -10.63 -2.04 -8.40
CA VAL A 43 -9.35 -1.39 -8.69
C VAL A 43 -8.50 -2.32 -9.55
N GLU A 44 -7.93 -1.81 -10.65
CA GLU A 44 -6.95 -2.50 -11.47
C GLU A 44 -5.68 -2.75 -10.64
N ARG A 45 -5.31 -4.03 -10.51
CA ARG A 45 -4.14 -4.46 -9.75
C ARG A 45 -2.93 -4.46 -10.66
N LEU A 46 -1.97 -3.57 -10.42
CA LEU A 46 -0.65 -3.62 -11.03
C LEU A 46 0.24 -4.47 -10.14
N GLN A 47 0.17 -5.79 -10.32
CA GLN A 47 0.97 -6.71 -9.51
C GLN A 47 2.45 -6.60 -9.86
N ASP A 48 3.31 -6.34 -8.87
CA ASP A 48 4.76 -6.26 -9.06
C ASP A 48 5.40 -7.63 -8.90
N ASP A 49 5.56 -8.34 -10.02
CA ASP A 49 6.34 -9.56 -10.19
C ASP A 49 7.73 -9.28 -10.77
N SER A 50 8.23 -8.04 -10.60
CA SER A 50 9.43 -7.48 -11.22
C SER A 50 9.32 -7.16 -12.72
N THR A 51 8.12 -7.17 -13.29
CA THR A 51 7.90 -6.81 -14.71
C THR A 51 7.40 -5.38 -14.93
N LEU A 52 6.96 -4.68 -13.88
CA LEU A 52 6.42 -3.33 -14.01
C LEU A 52 7.51 -2.33 -14.41
N THR A 53 7.25 -1.63 -15.51
CA THR A 53 8.07 -0.56 -16.05
C THR A 53 7.94 0.73 -15.24
N TYR A 54 8.95 1.60 -15.33
CA TYR A 54 8.91 2.94 -14.72
C TYR A 54 7.65 3.72 -15.12
N GLN A 55 7.27 3.67 -16.40
CA GLN A 55 6.07 4.36 -16.89
C GLN A 55 4.77 3.80 -16.29
N GLN A 56 4.67 2.49 -16.06
CA GLN A 56 3.50 1.90 -15.41
C GLN A 56 3.41 2.30 -13.93
N LEU A 57 4.55 2.43 -13.24
CA LEU A 57 4.60 2.86 -11.85
C LEU A 57 4.26 4.35 -11.70
N ASP A 58 4.83 5.19 -12.57
CA ASP A 58 4.60 6.65 -12.62
C ASP A 58 3.15 7.01 -12.97
N THR A 59 2.48 6.18 -13.78
CA THR A 59 1.06 6.37 -14.16
C THR A 59 0.08 5.62 -13.26
N SER A 60 0.54 5.05 -12.15
CA SER A 60 -0.34 4.40 -11.17
C SER A 60 -0.96 5.43 -10.23
N ASP A 61 -2.15 5.11 -9.67
CA ASP A 61 -2.81 6.00 -8.71
C ASP A 61 -2.29 5.77 -7.27
N GLY A 62 -1.33 4.85 -7.07
CA GLY A 62 -0.68 4.60 -5.80
C GLY A 62 -0.18 3.15 -5.61
N ILE A 63 0.27 2.87 -4.39
CA ILE A 63 0.70 1.54 -3.93
C ILE A 63 0.06 1.18 -2.59
N LEU A 64 -0.26 -0.10 -2.40
CA LEU A 64 -0.64 -0.67 -1.10
C LEU A 64 0.47 -1.58 -0.57
N THR A 65 0.97 -1.31 0.63
CA THR A 65 2.00 -2.14 1.28
C THR A 65 1.71 -2.37 2.75
N GLY A 66 2.42 -3.32 3.36
CA GLY A 66 2.73 -3.30 4.79
C GLY A 66 4.00 -2.46 5.08
N CYS A 67 4.54 -2.59 6.29
CA CYS A 67 5.86 -2.07 6.65
C CYS A 67 6.57 -3.05 7.59
N ALA A 68 7.85 -2.80 7.89
CA ALA A 68 8.62 -3.60 8.84
C ALA A 68 8.38 -3.16 10.29
N LEU A 69 8.36 -1.85 10.54
CA LEU A 69 8.11 -1.25 11.87
C LEU A 69 7.62 0.19 11.76
N GLY A 70 6.94 0.66 12.82
CA GLY A 70 6.51 2.03 13.02
C GLY A 70 7.25 2.70 14.19
N ILE A 71 7.66 3.96 14.04
CA ILE A 71 8.23 4.77 15.11
C ILE A 71 7.25 5.91 15.42
N ALA A 72 6.40 5.70 16.43
CA ALA A 72 5.35 6.65 16.79
C ALA A 72 5.89 8.05 17.14
N GLN A 73 7.02 8.12 17.85
CA GLN A 73 7.62 9.38 18.29
C GLN A 73 8.03 10.28 17.11
N THR A 74 8.49 9.69 16.00
CA THR A 74 8.96 10.44 14.83
C THR A 74 7.99 10.39 13.65
N GLY A 75 6.90 9.61 13.76
CA GLY A 75 5.97 9.38 12.66
C GLY A 75 6.64 8.68 11.47
N THR A 76 7.55 7.75 11.74
CA THR A 76 8.32 7.04 10.71
C THR A 76 7.78 5.63 10.49
N ILE A 77 7.76 5.18 9.24
CA ILE A 77 7.61 3.76 8.89
C ILE A 77 8.89 3.30 8.22
N VAL A 78 9.32 2.06 8.48
CA VAL A 78 10.50 1.48 7.84
C VAL A 78 10.09 0.42 6.83
N LEU A 79 10.70 0.49 5.66
CA LEU A 79 10.60 -0.51 4.61
C LEU A 79 11.98 -1.14 4.40
N ASP A 80 12.11 -2.42 4.70
CA ASP A 80 13.33 -3.21 4.55
C ASP A 80 13.30 -4.12 3.30
N GLY A 81 12.19 -4.12 2.56
CA GLY A 81 11.95 -5.03 1.43
C GLY A 81 11.46 -6.41 1.85
N GLY A 82 11.00 -6.55 3.10
CA GLY A 82 10.38 -7.75 3.63
C GLY A 82 8.95 -7.98 3.15
N ALA A 83 8.21 -8.78 3.92
CA ALA A 83 6.85 -9.18 3.59
C ALA A 83 5.94 -7.97 3.33
N TYR A 84 5.13 -8.05 2.28
CA TYR A 84 4.10 -7.07 1.92
C TYR A 84 4.64 -5.70 1.44
N GLN A 85 5.94 -5.56 1.23
CA GLN A 85 6.56 -4.26 0.88
C GLN A 85 7.00 -4.18 -0.59
N GLY A 86 7.36 -5.34 -1.17
CA GLY A 86 7.98 -5.41 -2.49
C GLY A 86 9.34 -4.70 -2.57
N ARG A 87 9.82 -4.47 -3.79
CA ARG A 87 11.13 -3.83 -4.04
C ARG A 87 11.07 -2.31 -3.91
N ARG A 88 12.21 -1.66 -3.64
CA ARG A 88 12.27 -0.21 -3.39
C ARG A 88 11.60 0.68 -4.44
N VAL A 89 11.68 0.34 -5.73
CA VAL A 89 11.18 1.25 -6.77
C VAL A 89 9.66 1.43 -6.73
N ILE A 90 8.91 0.42 -6.29
CA ILE A 90 7.44 0.50 -6.28
C ILE A 90 6.89 1.35 -5.14
N THR A 91 7.71 1.66 -4.13
CA THR A 91 7.36 2.59 -3.04
C THR A 91 7.93 4.00 -3.25
N LEU A 92 8.72 4.21 -4.31
CA LEU A 92 9.36 5.50 -4.61
C LEU A 92 8.65 6.30 -5.71
N LEU A 93 8.05 5.62 -6.69
CA LEU A 93 7.48 6.29 -7.87
C LEU A 93 6.00 6.65 -7.73
N PRO A 94 5.12 5.80 -7.18
CA PRO A 94 3.72 6.18 -7.04
C PRO A 94 3.54 7.38 -6.09
N ASP A 95 2.73 8.35 -6.51
CA ASP A 95 2.47 9.59 -5.73
C ASP A 95 1.65 9.35 -4.45
N TYR A 96 1.03 8.17 -4.33
CA TYR A 96 0.22 7.80 -3.18
C TYR A 96 0.67 6.46 -2.59
N HIS A 97 0.95 6.46 -1.29
CA HIS A 97 1.31 5.27 -0.54
C HIS A 97 0.27 5.00 0.55
N LEU A 98 -0.50 3.92 0.37
CA LEU A 98 -1.36 3.35 1.39
C LEU A 98 -0.58 2.27 2.14
N CYS A 99 -0.13 2.60 3.35
CA CYS A 99 0.60 1.66 4.19
C CYS A 99 -0.30 1.12 5.30
N VAL A 100 -0.35 -0.20 5.43
CA VAL A 100 -0.90 -0.88 6.61
C VAL A 100 0.22 -1.01 7.64
N VAL A 101 -0.08 -0.66 8.88
CA VAL A 101 0.83 -0.78 10.03
C VAL A 101 0.03 -1.48 11.12
N PHE A 102 0.48 -2.65 11.56
CA PHE A 102 -0.14 -3.37 12.67
C PHE A 102 0.24 -2.74 14.00
N GLU A 103 -0.55 -2.98 15.05
CA GLU A 103 -0.32 -2.39 16.37
C GLU A 103 0.96 -2.92 17.05
N ASP A 104 1.41 -4.12 16.69
CA ASP A 104 2.61 -4.76 17.21
C ASP A 104 3.91 -4.37 16.47
N GLN A 105 3.84 -3.40 15.55
CA GLN A 105 4.95 -2.88 14.73
C GLN A 105 5.41 -1.49 15.15
#